data_AF-A0A656JTE6-F1
#
_entry.id   AF-A0A656JTE6-F1
#
_cell.length_a   1.000
_cell.length_b   1.000
_cell.length_c   1.000
_cell.angle_alpha   90.00
_cell.angle_beta   90.00
_cell.angle_gamma   90.00
#
_symmetry.space_group_name_H-M   'P 1'
#
loop_
_entity.id
_entity.type
_entity.pdbx_description
1 polymer ?
#
loop_
_entity_poly.entity_id
_entity_poly.type
_entity_poly.pdbx_seq_one_letter_code
_entity_poly.pdbx_strand_id
1 'polypeptide(L)'
;MVNFNANGRQRYMQVSITMLGRNAADMEALKVHMPLIRNNLVMLFAAIPFESLASPIGQEMLRQKATASIQEVAQKELGKTVIEQLLFTNFVLQ
;
A
#
# COMPACT_ATOMS: atom_id res chain seq x y z
N MET A 1 9.53 -2.53 -3.52
CA MET A 1 9.84 -3.95 -3.74
C MET A 1 9.79 -4.66 -2.40
N VAL A 2 9.22 -5.86 -2.35
CA VAL A 2 9.16 -6.72 -1.17
C VAL A 2 9.59 -8.12 -1.60
N ASN A 3 10.45 -8.76 -0.81
CA ASN A 3 10.96 -10.10 -1.10
C ASN A 3 10.18 -11.15 -0.30
N PHE A 4 9.96 -12.29 -0.92
CA PHE A 4 9.25 -13.43 -0.35
C PHE A 4 10.11 -14.68 -0.48
N ASN A 5 9.89 -15.64 0.42
CA ASN A 5 10.33 -17.01 0.23
C ASN A 5 9.09 -17.86 0.01
N ALA A 6 8.90 -18.37 -1.20
CA ALA A 6 7.72 -19.15 -1.57
C ALA A 6 8.16 -20.43 -2.29
N ASN A 7 7.69 -21.58 -1.80
CA ASN A 7 8.04 -22.90 -2.34
C ASN A 7 9.56 -23.12 -2.45
N GLY A 8 10.32 -22.66 -1.45
CA GLY A 8 11.78 -22.80 -1.39
C GLY A 8 12.55 -21.94 -2.40
N ARG A 9 11.89 -21.01 -3.10
CA ARG A 9 12.51 -20.09 -4.05
C ARG A 9 12.32 -18.65 -3.59
N GLN A 10 13.33 -17.83 -3.84
CA GLN A 10 13.19 -16.39 -3.69
C GLN A 10 12.25 -15.86 -4.75
N ARG A 11 11.27 -15.08 -4.30
CA ARG A 11 10.28 -14.40 -5.12
C ARG A 11 10.24 -12.94 -4.70
N TYR A 12 9.68 -12.08 -5.54
CA TYR A 12 9.50 -10.68 -5.20
C TYR A 12 8.20 -10.10 -5.75
N MET A 13 7.75 -9.04 -5.08
CA MET A 13 6.70 -8.15 -5.55
C MET A 13 7.28 -6.76 -5.77
N GLN A 14 7.05 -6.20 -6.94
CA GLN A 14 7.32 -4.79 -7.24
C GLN A 14 6.00 -4.10 -7.54
N VAL A 15 5.71 -3.03 -6.79
CA VAL A 15 4.50 -2.22 -6.97
C VAL A 15 4.85 -0.75 -7.11
N SER A 16 4.15 -0.09 -8.01
CA SER A 16 4.08 1.38 -8.09
C SER A 16 2.70 1.80 -7.61
N ILE A 17 2.66 2.85 -6.80
CA ILE A 17 1.48 3.26 -6.06
C ILE A 17 1.19 4.72 -6.35
N THR A 18 -0.09 5.04 -6.58
CA THR A 18 -0.61 6.41 -6.63
C THR A 18 -1.76 6.55 -5.64
N MET A 19 -1.84 7.68 -4.96
CA MET A 19 -2.93 8.00 -4.03
C MET A 19 -3.94 8.91 -4.72
N LEU A 20 -5.22 8.57 -4.66
CA LEU A 20 -6.31 9.41 -5.13
C LEU A 20 -6.93 10.14 -3.92
N GLY A 21 -6.90 11.46 -3.94
CA GLY A 21 -7.56 12.32 -2.95
C GLY A 21 -8.16 13.55 -3.64
N ARG A 22 -9.12 14.20 -2.98
CA ARG A 22 -9.88 15.32 -3.57
C ARG A 22 -9.25 16.69 -3.32
N ASN A 23 -8.60 16.86 -2.17
CA ASN A 23 -8.05 18.14 -1.75
C ASN A 23 -6.52 18.13 -1.86
N ALA A 24 -5.98 19.03 -2.68
CA ALA A 24 -4.54 19.11 -2.91
C ALA A 24 -3.76 19.52 -1.64
N ALA A 25 -4.28 20.46 -0.84
CA ALA A 25 -3.60 20.90 0.38
C ALA A 25 -3.51 19.76 1.42
N ASP A 26 -4.55 18.93 1.49
CA ASP A 26 -4.56 17.76 2.39
C ASP A 26 -3.59 16.67 1.92
N MET A 27 -3.50 16.46 0.60
CA MET A 27 -2.50 15.57 0.01
C MET A 27 -1.07 16.07 0.25
N GLU A 28 -0.82 17.38 0.16
CA GLU A 28 0.48 17.96 0.50
C GLU A 28 0.81 17.79 1.99
N ALA A 29 -0.15 18.01 2.90
CA ALA A 29 0.05 17.77 4.33
C ALA A 29 0.38 16.29 4.61
N LEU A 30 -0.32 15.36 3.95
CA LEU A 30 -0.07 13.92 4.09
C LEU A 30 1.33 13.52 3.60
N LYS A 31 1.89 14.23 2.60
CA LYS A 31 3.23 13.94 2.08
C LYS A 31 4.32 14.02 3.16
N VAL A 32 4.14 14.85 4.19
CA VAL A 32 5.07 14.97 5.33
C VAL A 32 5.23 13.62 6.05
N HIS A 33 4.18 12.79 6.07
CA HIS A 33 4.15 11.49 6.74
C HIS A 33 4.49 10.32 5.80
N MET A 34 4.98 10.58 4.58
CA MET A 34 5.35 9.53 3.61
C MET A 34 6.36 8.50 4.14
N PRO A 35 7.37 8.84 4.98
CA PRO A 35 8.24 7.83 5.55
C PRO A 35 7.49 6.79 6.39
N LEU A 36 6.54 7.23 7.23
CA LEU A 36 5.70 6.35 8.05
C LEU A 36 4.76 5.52 7.19
N ILE A 37 4.08 6.17 6.23
CA ILE A 37 3.19 5.50 5.28
C ILE A 37 3.93 4.40 4.53
N ARG A 38 5.12 4.72 3.99
CA ARG A 38 5.94 3.76 3.25
C ARG A 38 6.33 2.58 4.14
N ASN A 39 6.75 2.83 5.37
CA ASN A 39 7.08 1.77 6.32
C ASN A 39 5.89 0.83 6.57
N ASN A 40 4.71 1.40 6.86
CA ASN A 40 3.49 0.62 7.11
C ASN A 40 3.09 -0.22 5.90
N LEU A 41 3.17 0.34 4.69
CA LEU A 41 2.88 -0.40 3.46
C LEU A 41 3.87 -1.54 3.23
N VAL A 42 5.17 -1.32 3.46
CA VAL A 42 6.19 -2.38 3.34
C VAL A 42 5.89 -3.53 4.30
N MET A 43 5.58 -3.22 5.57
CA MET A 43 5.23 -4.26 6.56
C MET A 43 3.93 -4.98 6.19
N LEU A 44 2.90 -4.24 5.77
CA LEU A 44 1.63 -4.82 5.32
C LEU A 44 1.83 -5.79 4.16
N PHE A 45 2.64 -5.40 3.18
CA PHE A 45 2.89 -6.20 1.98
C PHE A 45 3.73 -7.44 2.30
N ALA A 46 4.72 -7.33 3.18
CA ALA A 46 5.54 -8.45 3.62
C ALA A 46 4.75 -9.48 4.45
N ALA A 47 3.66 -9.07 5.10
CA ALA A 47 2.81 -9.95 5.89
C ALA A 47 1.81 -10.76 5.05
N ILE A 48 1.61 -10.44 3.76
CA ILE A 48 0.66 -11.16 2.91
C ILE A 48 1.35 -12.38 2.28
N PRO A 49 0.74 -13.57 2.30
CA PRO A 49 1.28 -14.73 1.60
C PRO A 49 1.41 -14.47 0.09
N PHE A 50 2.55 -14.86 -0.49
CA PHE A 50 2.84 -14.64 -1.91
C PHE A 50 1.75 -15.21 -2.84
N GLU A 51 1.23 -16.40 -2.53
CA GLU A 51 0.20 -17.08 -3.33
C GLU A 51 -1.12 -16.31 -3.36
N SER A 52 -1.46 -15.61 -2.28
CA SER A 52 -2.67 -14.78 -2.23
C SER A 52 -2.58 -13.62 -3.23
N LEU A 53 -1.38 -13.05 -3.42
CA LEU A 53 -1.13 -11.92 -4.31
C LEU A 53 -1.28 -12.26 -5.80
N ALA A 54 -1.18 -13.54 -6.16
CA ALA A 54 -1.32 -14.00 -7.55
C ALA A 54 -2.78 -13.91 -8.05
N SER A 55 -3.76 -13.82 -7.14
CA SER A 55 -5.17 -13.74 -7.50
C SER A 55 -5.66 -12.28 -7.61
N PRO A 56 -6.60 -11.97 -8.52
CA PRO A 56 -7.22 -10.64 -8.59
C PRO A 56 -7.88 -10.22 -7.27
N ILE A 57 -8.52 -11.17 -6.59
CA ILE A 57 -9.17 -10.94 -5.29
C ILE A 57 -8.13 -10.55 -4.24
N GLY A 58 -6.98 -11.24 -4.19
CA GLY A 58 -5.91 -10.92 -3.26
C GLY A 58 -5.25 -9.58 -3.53
N GLN A 59 -5.08 -9.19 -4.80
CA GLN A 59 -4.60 -7.84 -5.15
C GLN A 59 -5.59 -6.77 -4.72
N GLU A 60 -6.89 -7.01 -4.91
CA GLU A 60 -7.93 -6.08 -4.48
C GLU A 60 -7.98 -5.94 -2.96
N MET A 61 -7.91 -7.05 -2.22
CA MET A 61 -7.81 -7.01 -0.75
C MET A 61 -6.55 -6.28 -0.28
N LEU A 62 -5.41 -6.49 -0.95
CA LEU A 62 -4.18 -5.76 -0.65
C LEU A 62 -4.37 -4.25 -0.86
N ARG A 63 -5.00 -3.84 -1.95
CA ARG A 63 -5.29 -2.43 -2.27
C ARG A 63 -6.18 -1.80 -1.20
N GLN A 64 -7.22 -2.49 -0.76
CA GLN A 64 -8.14 -2.02 0.28
C GLN A 64 -7.42 -1.87 1.63
N LYS A 65 -6.64 -2.89 2.04
CA LYS A 65 -5.84 -2.82 3.28
C LYS A 65 -4.80 -1.71 3.23
N ALA A 66 -4.15 -1.52 2.08
CA ALA A 66 -3.19 -0.44 1.87
C ALA A 66 -3.85 0.94 1.98
N THR A 67 -5.04 1.08 1.39
CA THR A 67 -5.84 2.32 1.50
C THR A 67 -6.18 2.61 2.95
N ALA A 68 -6.73 1.63 3.67
CA ALA A 68 -7.08 1.77 5.08
C ALA A 68 -5.86 2.18 5.93
N SER A 69 -4.70 1.54 5.71
CA SER A 69 -3.47 1.87 6.44
C SER A 69 -3.03 3.33 6.26
N ILE A 70 -3.19 3.89 5.06
CA ILE A 70 -2.89 5.31 4.81
C ILE A 70 -3.93 6.21 5.45
N GLN A 71 -5.21 5.84 5.37
CA GLN A 71 -6.30 6.59 6.01
C GLN A 71 -6.14 6.63 7.53
N GLU A 72 -5.67 5.54 8.16
CA GLU A 72 -5.37 5.52 9.59
C GLU A 72 -4.24 6.50 9.96
N VAL A 73 -3.17 6.56 9.15
CA VAL A 73 -2.11 7.56 9.35
C VAL A 73 -2.65 8.97 9.16
N ALA A 74 -3.43 9.22 8.10
CA ALA A 74 -4.04 10.51 7.86
C ALA A 74 -4.97 10.94 9.02
N GLN A 75 -5.78 10.01 9.52
CA GLN A 75 -6.67 10.27 10.64
C GLN A 75 -5.91 10.58 11.93
N LYS A 76 -4.82 9.85 12.20
CA LYS A 76 -4.00 10.02 13.40
C LYS A 76 -3.20 11.33 13.38
N GLU A 77 -2.59 11.64 12.25
CA GLU A 77 -1.64 12.75 12.14
C GLU A 77 -2.29 14.07 11.71
N LEU A 78 -3.38 14.00 10.91
CA LEU A 78 -4.07 15.17 10.34
C LEU A 78 -5.52 15.30 10.80
N GLY A 79 -6.04 14.34 11.57
CA GLY A 79 -7.39 14.37 12.13
C GLY A 79 -8.51 14.09 11.13
N LYS A 80 -8.18 13.68 9.89
CA LYS A 80 -9.16 13.44 8.83
C LYS A 80 -8.69 12.43 7.78
N THR A 81 -9.64 11.83 7.09
CA THR A 81 -9.38 11.03 5.89
C THR A 81 -8.96 11.93 4.73
N VAL A 82 -7.78 11.66 4.14
CA VAL A 82 -7.22 12.45 3.03
C VAL A 82 -7.35 11.77 1.67
N ILE A 83 -7.18 10.44 1.64
CA ILE A 83 -7.27 9.66 0.40
C ILE A 83 -8.60 8.92 0.31
N GLU A 84 -9.15 8.83 -0.89
CA GLU A 84 -10.29 7.97 -1.20
C GLU A 84 -9.83 6.54 -1.46
N GLN A 85 -8.79 6.39 -2.27
CA GLN A 85 -8.23 5.08 -2.61
C GLN A 85 -6.76 5.16 -2.96
N LEU A 86 -6.08 4.05 -2.72
CA LEU A 86 -4.79 3.75 -3.30
C LEU A 86 -4.98 3.01 -4.63
N LEU A 87 -4.18 3.36 -5.63
CA LEU A 87 -4.13 2.71 -6.93
C LEU A 87 -2.77 2.03 -7.13
N PHE A 88 -2.79 0.77 -7.58
CA PHE A 88 -1.59 0.14 -8.13
C PHE A 88 -1.45 0.53 -9.60
N THR A 89 -0.43 1.30 -9.92
CA THR A 89 -0.10 1.71 -11.31
C THR A 89 0.88 0.77 -11.97
N ASN A 90 1.55 -0.06 -11.17
CA ASN A 90 2.32 -1.21 -11.63
C ASN A 90 2.24 -2.30 -10.55
N PHE A 91 2.11 -3.56 -10.94
CA PHE A 91 2.07 -4.69 -10.04
C PHE A 91 2.73 -5.91 -10.70
N VAL A 92 3.94 -6.22 -10.26
CA VAL A 92 4.76 -7.31 -10.79
C VAL A 92 5.02 -8.30 -9.66
N LEU A 93 4.69 -9.57 -9.91
CA LEU A 93 5.09 -10.72 -9.08
C LEU A 93 6.03 -11.61 -9.89
N GLN A 94 7.15 -12.02 -9.30
CA GLN A 94 8.18 -12.84 -9.94
C GLN A 94 8.78 -13.85 -8.97
#